data_AF-D7VS46-F1
#
_entry.id   AF-D7VS46-F1
#
_cell.length_a   1.000
_cell.length_b   1.000
_cell.length_c   1.000
_cell.angle_alpha   90.00
_cell.angle_beta   90.00
_cell.angle_gamma   90.00
#
_symmetry.space_group_name_H-M   'P 1'
#
loop_
_entity.id
_entity.type
_entity.pdbx_description
1 polymer ?
#
loop_
_entity_poly.entity_id
_entity_poly.type
_entity_poly.pdbx_seq_one_letter_code
_entity_poly.pdbx_strand_id
1 'polypeptide(L)'
;MKNSKIKYIGIIMFLGLMVGCITSKKPAWQGRYTKKNVYDKNIEKDKIAVSINLFDYRDNSKIDISDVKDLPGKVIASSENSKLFLFHKDSVPESIWIEKLNKGAIKIRPKKEHKKNLIIYNLYLGHLPRNIL
;
A
#
# COMPACT_ATOMS: atom_id res chain seq x y z
N MET A 1 -18.04 0.48 63.32
CA MET A 1 -18.83 1.54 62.64
C MET A 1 -17.96 2.78 62.51
N LYS A 2 -17.80 3.28 61.26
CA LYS A 2 -17.52 4.66 60.83
C LYS A 2 -16.30 5.38 61.43
N ASN A 3 -15.46 6.13 60.71
CA ASN A 3 -15.18 6.38 59.30
C ASN A 3 -14.12 7.50 59.32
N SER A 4 -13.40 7.67 58.20
CA SER A 4 -12.74 8.92 57.76
C SER A 4 -11.37 9.24 58.38
N LYS A 5 -10.34 9.67 57.63
CA LYS A 5 -10.23 10.03 56.21
C LYS A 5 -8.75 9.94 55.82
N ILE A 6 -8.53 9.21 54.73
CA ILE A 6 -7.47 9.30 53.74
C ILE A 6 -6.72 10.64 53.81
N LYS A 7 -5.42 10.61 54.15
CA LYS A 7 -4.51 11.76 53.96
C LYS A 7 -4.21 11.87 52.47
N TYR A 8 -4.97 12.73 51.81
CA TYR A 8 -4.78 13.17 50.43
C TYR A 8 -3.39 13.78 50.26
N ILE A 9 -2.64 13.20 49.33
CA ILE A 9 -2.09 13.89 48.16
C ILE A 9 -1.48 15.26 48.50
N GLY A 10 -0.23 15.21 48.95
CA GLY A 10 0.66 16.37 49.05
C GLY A 10 1.90 16.08 48.22
N ILE A 11 2.06 16.83 47.14
CA ILE A 11 3.30 16.96 46.34
C ILE A 11 3.46 15.87 45.27
N ILE A 12 2.41 15.74 44.46
CA ILE A 12 2.54 15.64 43.00
C ILE A 12 3.00 17.03 42.53
N MET A 13 4.27 17.39 42.71
CA MET A 13 4.84 18.63 42.16
C MET A 13 6.37 18.67 42.35
N PHE A 14 7.07 17.82 41.61
CA PHE A 14 8.45 18.01 41.12
C PHE A 14 8.70 16.88 40.12
N LEU A 15 8.20 16.98 38.89
CA LEU A 15 8.91 17.57 37.76
C LEU A 15 10.40 17.15 37.72
N GLY A 16 10.72 16.29 36.77
CA GLY A 16 12.05 15.77 36.50
C GLY A 16 11.94 14.56 35.57
N LEU A 17 11.39 14.74 34.36
CA LEU A 17 12.23 14.84 33.16
C LEU A 17 13.18 13.62 33.12
N MET A 18 12.73 12.46 32.64
CA MET A 18 13.13 11.98 31.31
C MET A 18 12.14 10.92 30.79
N VAL A 19 10.84 11.21 30.75
CA VAL A 19 9.92 10.48 29.84
C VAL A 19 9.99 11.15 28.47
N GLY A 20 11.21 11.16 27.93
CA GLY A 20 11.50 11.47 26.55
C GLY A 20 11.71 10.16 25.80
N CYS A 21 10.78 9.21 25.90
CA CYS A 21 10.67 8.23 24.84
C CYS A 21 10.08 9.00 23.65
N ILE A 22 10.94 9.77 22.97
CA ILE A 22 10.72 10.18 21.59
C ILE A 22 10.68 8.86 20.87
N THR A 23 9.49 8.24 20.84
CA THR A 23 9.14 7.27 19.83
C THR A 23 9.40 8.05 18.55
N SER A 24 10.57 7.82 17.95
CA SER A 24 10.84 8.26 16.61
C SER A 24 9.68 7.71 15.80
N LYS A 25 8.68 8.54 15.55
CA LYS A 25 7.53 8.22 14.72
C LYS A 25 8.13 8.03 13.35
N LYS A 26 8.63 6.80 13.11
CA LYS A 26 9.18 6.36 11.84
C LYS A 26 8.15 6.78 10.81
N PRO A 27 8.56 7.57 9.82
CA PRO A 27 7.60 8.20 8.94
C PRO A 27 6.76 7.08 8.29
N ALA A 28 5.44 7.20 8.39
CA ALA A 28 4.53 6.15 7.97
C ALA A 28 4.59 6.06 6.44
N TRP A 29 5.25 5.02 5.95
CA TRP A 29 5.23 4.66 4.55
C TRP A 29 3.84 4.16 4.22
N GLN A 30 2.99 5.03 3.68
CA GLN A 30 1.70 4.65 3.11
C GLN A 30 1.81 4.74 1.61
N GLY A 31 1.49 3.64 0.94
CA GLY A 31 1.22 3.65 -0.48
C GLY A 31 -0.28 3.73 -0.73
N ARG A 32 -0.68 4.50 -1.75
CA ARG A 32 -2.07 4.55 -2.23
C ARG A 32 -2.14 3.96 -3.63
N TYR A 33 -3.32 3.50 -4.03
CA TYR A 33 -3.55 3.10 -5.42
C TYR A 33 -4.93 3.47 -5.90
N THR A 34 -5.05 3.67 -7.20
CA THR A 34 -6.33 3.70 -7.90
C THR A 34 -6.49 2.43 -8.73
N LYS A 35 -7.74 1.98 -8.89
CA LYS A 35 -8.10 0.77 -9.64
C LYS A 35 -9.08 1.16 -10.75
N LYS A 36 -8.82 0.68 -11.97
CA LYS A 36 -9.74 0.80 -13.11
C LYS A 36 -9.95 -0.57 -13.74
N ASN A 37 -11.22 -0.98 -13.91
CA ASN A 37 -11.57 -2.22 -14.60
C ASN A 37 -12.06 -1.89 -16.01
N VAL A 38 -11.44 -2.51 -17.01
CA VAL A 38 -11.71 -2.28 -18.43
C VAL A 38 -11.96 -3.62 -19.13
N TYR A 39 -12.74 -3.57 -20.21
CA TYR A 39 -12.85 -4.70 -21.12
C TYR A 39 -11.92 -4.45 -22.30
N ASP A 40 -11.03 -5.39 -22.57
CA ASP A 40 -10.16 -5.41 -23.74
C ASP A 40 -10.49 -6.64 -24.59
N LYS A 41 -10.79 -6.40 -25.87
CA LYS A 41 -11.14 -7.46 -26.83
C LYS A 41 -9.96 -8.39 -27.17
N ASN A 42 -8.73 -7.96 -26.93
CA ASN A 42 -7.52 -8.71 -27.24
C ASN A 42 -7.13 -9.70 -26.14
N ILE A 43 -7.76 -9.62 -24.95
CA ILE A 43 -7.54 -10.57 -23.87
C ILE A 43 -8.52 -11.74 -24.04
N GLU A 44 -7.98 -12.95 -24.10
CA GLU A 44 -8.75 -14.19 -24.23
C GLU A 44 -9.86 -14.31 -23.18
N LYS A 45 -10.97 -14.94 -23.56
CA LYS A 45 -12.20 -15.00 -22.76
C LYS A 45 -12.00 -15.68 -21.40
N ASP A 46 -11.03 -16.55 -21.24
CA ASP A 46 -10.71 -17.27 -19.99
C ASP A 46 -9.60 -16.60 -19.17
N LYS A 47 -9.05 -15.48 -19.64
CA LYS A 47 -7.91 -14.80 -19.02
C LYS A 47 -8.29 -13.46 -18.40
N ILE A 48 -7.46 -13.02 -17.45
CA ILE A 48 -7.51 -11.70 -16.85
C ILE A 48 -6.10 -11.13 -16.89
N ALA A 49 -5.97 -9.91 -17.41
CA ALA A 49 -4.73 -9.16 -17.33
C ALA A 49 -4.77 -8.17 -16.16
N VAL A 50 -3.64 -8.05 -15.46
CA VAL A 50 -3.44 -7.09 -14.38
C VAL A 50 -2.28 -6.18 -14.76
N SER A 51 -2.55 -4.91 -14.98
CA SER A 51 -1.55 -3.87 -15.24
C SER A 51 -1.22 -3.16 -13.94
N ILE A 52 0.06 -3.02 -13.64
CA ILE A 52 0.60 -2.35 -12.47
C ILE A 52 1.49 -1.23 -12.98
N ASN A 53 1.13 0.02 -12.69
CA ASN A 53 1.89 1.23 -13.04
C ASN A 53 2.36 1.92 -11.76
N LEU A 54 3.62 2.32 -11.67
CA LEU A 54 4.18 2.97 -10.49
C LEU A 54 4.41 4.47 -10.70
N PHE A 55 4.10 5.25 -9.65
CA PHE A 55 4.25 6.68 -9.60
C PHE A 55 4.79 7.13 -8.23
N ASP A 56 5.52 8.26 -8.18
CA ASP A 56 5.89 8.92 -6.92
C ASP A 56 4.69 9.73 -6.42
N TYR A 57 4.42 9.61 -5.12
CA TYR A 57 3.27 10.27 -4.50
C TYR A 57 3.38 11.80 -4.51
N ARG A 58 4.61 12.35 -4.52
CA ARG A 58 4.86 13.79 -4.37
C ARG A 58 4.60 14.56 -5.65
N ASP A 59 5.03 14.03 -6.79
CA ASP A 59 5.02 14.72 -8.08
C ASP A 59 4.33 13.93 -9.19
N ASN A 60 3.79 12.75 -8.89
CA ASN A 60 3.20 11.82 -9.87
C ASN A 60 4.15 11.41 -10.99
N SER A 61 5.47 11.57 -10.80
CA SER A 61 6.48 11.09 -11.74
C SER A 61 6.46 9.56 -11.81
N LYS A 62 6.79 9.01 -12.96
CA LYS A 62 6.86 7.55 -13.16
C LYS A 62 8.03 7.00 -12.35
N ILE A 63 7.81 5.90 -11.64
CA ILE A 63 8.84 5.20 -10.87
C ILE A 63 9.22 3.90 -11.57
N ASP A 64 10.51 3.57 -11.55
CA ASP A 64 11.00 2.30 -12.04
C ASP A 64 10.39 1.08 -11.29
N ILE A 65 9.84 0.12 -12.05
CA ILE A 65 9.20 -1.11 -11.60
C ILE A 65 10.16 -2.31 -11.47
N SER A 66 11.41 -2.17 -11.91
CA SER A 66 12.47 -3.15 -11.69
C SER A 66 12.69 -3.44 -10.20
N ASP A 67 12.46 -2.45 -9.34
CA ASP A 67 12.59 -2.56 -7.88
C ASP A 67 11.44 -3.31 -7.18
N VAL A 68 10.41 -3.75 -7.91
CA VAL A 68 9.29 -4.51 -7.34
C VAL A 68 9.60 -6.00 -7.35
N LYS A 69 9.60 -6.61 -6.15
CA LYS A 69 9.80 -8.06 -5.96
C LYS A 69 8.81 -8.90 -6.77
N ASP A 70 9.16 -10.16 -6.98
CA ASP A 70 8.39 -11.13 -7.77
C ASP A 70 6.88 -11.05 -7.50
N LEU A 71 6.16 -10.71 -8.57
CA LEU A 71 4.70 -10.65 -8.59
C LEU A 71 4.18 -11.94 -9.24
N PRO A 72 3.06 -12.50 -8.76
CA PRO A 72 2.53 -13.75 -9.28
C PRO A 72 2.08 -13.60 -10.75
N GLY A 73 2.07 -14.71 -11.48
CA GLY A 73 1.61 -14.78 -12.86
C GLY A 73 2.71 -14.60 -13.91
N LYS A 74 2.32 -14.73 -15.18
CA LYS A 74 3.24 -14.55 -16.31
C LYS A 74 3.30 -13.07 -16.69
N VAL A 75 4.49 -12.48 -16.64
CA VAL A 75 4.73 -11.14 -17.21
C VAL A 75 4.62 -11.25 -18.73
N ILE A 76 3.68 -10.52 -19.33
CA ILE A 76 3.46 -10.49 -20.78
C ILE A 76 3.93 -9.19 -21.43
N ALA A 77 4.08 -8.13 -20.65
CA ALA A 77 4.73 -6.90 -21.07
C ALA A 77 5.34 -6.20 -19.84
N SER A 78 6.48 -5.56 -20.04
CA SER A 78 7.12 -4.69 -19.05
C SER A 78 7.61 -3.44 -19.74
N SER A 79 7.46 -2.29 -19.09
CA SER A 79 8.17 -1.06 -19.40
C SER A 79 9.01 -0.67 -18.18
N GLU A 80 9.71 0.46 -18.26
CA GLU A 80 10.44 1.04 -17.13
C GLU A 80 9.53 1.22 -15.91
N ASN A 81 8.26 1.59 -16.09
CA ASN A 81 7.38 1.97 -14.98
C ASN A 81 6.11 1.14 -14.85
N SER A 82 5.94 0.10 -15.68
CA SER A 82 4.77 -0.76 -15.66
C SER A 82 5.07 -2.23 -15.96
N LYS A 83 4.24 -3.11 -15.38
CA LYS A 83 4.26 -4.55 -15.63
C LYS A 83 2.83 -5.00 -15.89
N LEU A 84 2.66 -5.81 -16.91
CA LEU A 84 1.39 -6.43 -17.28
C LEU A 84 1.50 -7.94 -17.05
N PHE A 85 0.62 -8.45 -16.21
CA PHE A 85 0.53 -9.86 -15.84
C PHE A 85 -0.69 -10.47 -16.49
N LEU A 86 -0.57 -11.74 -16.89
CA LEU A 86 -1.69 -12.52 -17.42
C LEU A 86 -1.93 -13.73 -16.52
N PHE A 87 -3.20 -13.92 -16.16
CA PHE A 87 -3.68 -15.02 -15.33
C PHE A 87 -4.84 -15.72 -16.02
N HIS A 88 -5.04 -17.01 -15.72
CA HIS A 88 -6.33 -17.64 -15.96
C HIS A 88 -7.35 -17.11 -14.94
N LYS A 89 -8.62 -17.03 -15.33
CA LYS A 89 -9.71 -16.47 -14.50
C LYS A 89 -9.83 -17.11 -13.12
N ASP A 90 -9.50 -18.39 -13.01
CA ASP A 90 -9.63 -19.17 -11.77
C ASP A 90 -8.33 -19.22 -10.98
N SER A 91 -7.23 -18.70 -11.56
CA SER A 91 -5.90 -18.63 -10.93
C SER A 91 -5.50 -17.21 -10.56
N VAL A 92 -6.42 -16.24 -10.59
CA VAL A 92 -6.12 -14.87 -10.17
C VAL A 92 -5.91 -14.86 -8.65
N PRO A 93 -4.76 -14.40 -8.16
CA PRO A 93 -4.48 -14.38 -6.73
C PRO A 93 -5.46 -13.46 -5.99
N GLU A 94 -5.91 -13.87 -4.80
CA GLU A 94 -6.80 -13.03 -3.99
C GLU A 94 -6.18 -11.68 -3.61
N SER A 95 -4.86 -11.66 -3.45
CA SER A 95 -4.09 -10.45 -3.21
C SER A 95 -2.68 -10.56 -3.73
N ILE A 96 -2.12 -9.41 -4.11
CA ILE A 96 -0.73 -9.27 -4.54
C ILE A 96 -0.08 -8.22 -3.65
N TRP A 97 1.07 -8.55 -3.07
CA TRP A 97 1.88 -7.62 -2.31
C TRP A 97 2.96 -7.04 -3.22
N ILE A 98 2.99 -5.72 -3.31
CA ILE A 98 3.94 -4.97 -4.12
C ILE A 98 4.94 -4.37 -3.14
N GLU A 99 6.07 -5.06 -3.01
CA GLU A 99 7.21 -4.63 -2.20
C GLU A 99 8.21 -3.91 -3.09
N LYS A 100 8.62 -2.70 -2.72
CA LYS A 100 9.75 -2.00 -3.35
C LYS A 100 10.92 -1.95 -2.37
N LEU A 101 12.14 -2.09 -2.88
CA LEU A 101 13.37 -1.86 -2.09
C LEU A 101 13.27 -0.52 -1.35
N ASN A 102 13.30 -0.58 -0.01
CA ASN A 102 13.26 0.58 0.89
C ASN A 102 11.97 1.43 0.88
N LYS A 103 10.86 0.96 0.28
CA LYS A 103 9.54 1.60 0.41
C LYS A 103 8.52 0.60 0.96
N GLY A 104 7.57 1.07 1.77
CA GLY A 104 6.53 0.21 2.37
C GLY A 104 5.74 -0.60 1.33
N ALA A 105 5.30 -1.81 1.71
CA ALA A 105 4.57 -2.71 0.82
C ALA A 105 3.11 -2.26 0.62
N ILE A 106 2.60 -2.36 -0.61
CA ILE A 106 1.17 -2.15 -0.91
C ILE A 106 0.50 -3.49 -1.20
N LYS A 107 -0.61 -3.76 -0.53
CA LYS A 107 -1.50 -4.89 -0.87
C LYS A 107 -2.57 -4.44 -1.87
N ILE A 108 -2.56 -5.02 -3.07
CA ILE A 108 -3.67 -4.90 -4.03
C ILE A 108 -4.51 -6.18 -4.03
N ARG A 109 -5.81 -6.03 -4.36
CA ARG A 109 -6.75 -7.15 -4.46
C ARG A 109 -7.37 -7.18 -5.85
N PRO A 110 -6.84 -7.99 -6.79
CA PRO A 110 -7.40 -8.14 -8.13
C PRO A 110 -8.68 -8.97 -8.08
N LYS A 111 -9.71 -8.46 -7.38
CA LYS A 111 -11.03 -9.07 -7.35
C LYS A 111 -11.76 -8.76 -8.66
N LYS A 112 -12.29 -9.83 -9.26
CA LYS A 112 -12.98 -9.90 -10.56
C LYS A 112 -14.26 -9.07 -10.59
N GLU A 113 -14.53 -8.46 -11.73
CA GLU A 113 -15.86 -7.99 -12.12
C GLU A 113 -16.31 -8.81 -13.33
N HIS A 114 -17.56 -9.28 -13.35
CA HIS A 114 -18.05 -10.31 -14.29
C HIS A 114 -17.90 -9.97 -15.79
N LYS A 115 -17.68 -8.70 -16.15
CA LYS A 115 -17.61 -8.22 -17.55
C LYS A 115 -16.27 -7.57 -17.93
N LYS A 116 -15.29 -7.53 -17.04
CA LYS A 116 -14.01 -6.82 -17.25
C LYS A 116 -12.86 -7.82 -17.13
N ASN A 117 -11.96 -7.80 -18.11
CA ASN A 117 -10.83 -8.74 -18.22
C ASN A 117 -9.46 -8.04 -18.13
N LEU A 118 -9.42 -6.71 -17.99
CA LEU A 118 -8.22 -5.93 -17.69
C LEU A 118 -8.42 -5.13 -16.40
N ILE A 119 -7.51 -5.30 -15.45
CA ILE A 119 -7.48 -4.55 -14.19
C ILE A 119 -6.23 -3.68 -14.17
N ILE A 120 -6.40 -2.36 -14.10
CA ILE A 120 -5.30 -1.40 -14.10
C ILE A 120 -5.15 -0.82 -12.69
N TYR A 121 -3.97 -0.98 -12.10
CA TYR A 121 -3.57 -0.40 -10.83
C TYR A 121 -2.53 0.70 -11.08
N ASN A 122 -2.84 1.92 -10.67
CA ASN A 122 -1.85 3.00 -10.58
C ASN A 122 -1.46 3.14 -9.11
N LEU A 123 -0.22 2.81 -8.77
CA LEU A 123 0.31 2.79 -7.41
C LEU A 123 1.19 4.00 -7.19
N TYR A 124 0.91 4.71 -6.10
CA TYR A 124 1.63 5.89 -5.69
C TYR A 124 2.47 5.55 -4.45
N LEU A 125 3.79 5.53 -4.63
CA LEU A 125 4.77 5.08 -3.64
C LEU A 125 5.67 6.25 -3.21
N GLY A 126 5.60 6.66 -1.94
CA GLY A 126 6.45 7.72 -1.43
C GLY A 126 6.26 7.97 0.07
N HIS A 127 7.00 8.95 0.58
CA HIS A 127 6.77 9.46 1.93
C HIS A 127 5.56 10.39 1.94
N LEU A 128 4.57 10.12 2.79
CA LEU A 128 3.52 11.12 3.07
C LEU A 128 4.13 12.28 3.87
N PRO A 129 4.07 13.54 3.38
CA PRO A 129 4.30 14.68 4.25
C PRO A 129 3.19 14.71 5.32
N ARG A 130 3.59 14.94 6.58
CA ARG A 130 2.74 14.86 7.79
C ARG A 130 1.54 15.83 7.83
N ASN A 131 1.36 16.70 6.84
CA ASN A 131 0.53 17.90 6.93
C ASN A 131 -0.71 17.88 6.01
N ILE A 132 -1.21 16.71 5.62
CA ILE A 132 -2.51 16.59 4.92
C ILE A 132 -3.39 15.62 5.71
N LEU A 133 -3.94 16.12 6.81
CA LEU A 133 -5.10 15.59 7.53
C LEU A 133 -6.04 16.76 7.81
#